data_AF-A0A7W1GLQ7-F1
#
_entry.id   AF-A0A7W1GLQ7-F1
#
_cell.length_a   1.000
_cell.length_b   1.000
_cell.length_c   1.000
_cell.angle_alpha   90.00
_cell.angle_beta   90.00
_cell.angle_gamma   90.00
#
_symmetry.space_group_name_H-M   'P 1'
#
loop_
_entity.id
_entity.type
_entity.pdbx_description
1 polymer ?
#
loop_
_entity_poly.entity_id
_entity_poly.type
_entity_poly.pdbx_seq_one_letter_code
_entity_poly.pdbx_strand_id
1 'polypeptide(L)'
;MPIHDSEKTGLGTAAKQVAEHASSLARLELRLAALELSSKAKALAVGIGLALAALILLLYALGFGLAAIAAAIPLSTWASLLIVTGGLLLLIGLLGFLAVQSFKKGAPPVPKQAIEEAKLTTEALKAGNGRG
;
A
#
# COMPACT_ATOMS: atom_id res chain seq x y z
N MET A 1 14.72 -46.45 49.60
CA MET A 1 13.48 -46.01 48.94
C MET A 1 13.85 -44.84 48.02
N PRO A 2 13.92 -45.00 46.69
CA PRO A 2 14.31 -43.89 45.83
C PRO A 2 13.10 -42.98 45.58
N ILE A 3 13.27 -41.68 45.86
CA ILE A 3 12.30 -40.61 45.64
C ILE A 3 13.01 -39.46 44.91
N HIS A 4 13.25 -39.57 43.60
CA HIS A 4 13.82 -38.45 42.82
C HIS A 4 13.38 -38.40 41.32
N ASP A 5 12.28 -39.05 40.94
CA ASP A 5 11.81 -39.02 39.54
C ASP A 5 10.69 -37.99 39.27
N SER A 6 9.97 -37.53 40.30
CA SER A 6 8.76 -36.70 40.15
C SER A 6 9.03 -35.21 39.84
N GLU A 7 10.17 -34.68 40.25
CA GLU A 7 10.46 -33.23 40.22
C GLU A 7 10.86 -32.76 38.81
N LYS A 8 11.59 -33.59 38.07
CA LYS A 8 11.97 -33.32 36.66
C LYS A 8 10.75 -33.39 35.73
N THR A 9 9.76 -34.23 36.04
CA THR A 9 8.52 -34.36 35.28
C THR A 9 7.61 -33.14 35.47
N GLY A 10 7.53 -32.58 36.68
CA GLY A 10 6.69 -31.39 36.97
C GLY A 10 7.16 -30.12 36.26
N LEU A 11 8.48 -29.85 36.27
CA LEU A 11 9.07 -28.69 35.59
C LEU A 11 8.93 -28.75 34.07
N GLY A 12 9.16 -29.92 33.47
CA GLY A 12 8.98 -30.13 32.03
C GLY A 12 7.53 -29.96 31.59
N THR A 13 6.57 -30.38 32.42
CA THR A 13 5.14 -30.23 32.14
C THR A 13 4.69 -28.77 32.24
N ALA A 14 5.15 -28.04 33.26
CA ALA A 14 4.86 -26.61 33.39
C ALA A 14 5.47 -25.77 32.25
N ALA A 15 6.72 -26.06 31.87
CA ALA A 15 7.37 -25.39 30.74
C ALA A 15 6.61 -25.63 29.41
N LYS A 16 6.14 -26.86 29.19
CA LYS A 16 5.30 -27.20 28.03
C LYS A 16 3.99 -26.42 28.02
N GLN A 17 3.35 -26.27 29.17
CA GLN A 17 2.07 -25.57 29.30
C GLN A 17 2.21 -24.06 29.04
N VAL A 18 3.28 -23.45 29.55
CA VAL A 18 3.63 -22.05 29.24
C VAL A 18 3.94 -21.88 27.76
N ALA A 19 4.69 -22.80 27.15
CA ALA A 19 4.99 -22.77 25.72
C ALA A 19 3.72 -22.91 24.86
N GLU A 20 2.78 -23.76 25.25
CA GLU A 20 1.47 -23.90 24.58
C GLU A 20 0.65 -22.62 24.69
N HIS A 21 0.58 -21.99 25.87
CA HIS A 21 -0.10 -20.72 26.06
C HIS A 21 0.54 -19.59 25.25
N ALA A 22 1.87 -19.48 25.27
CA ALA A 22 2.60 -18.50 24.46
C ALA A 22 2.33 -18.71 22.95
N SER A 23 2.32 -19.95 22.47
CA SER A 23 1.97 -20.26 21.08
C SER A 23 0.53 -19.86 20.74
N SER A 24 -0.40 -20.09 21.68
CA SER A 24 -1.81 -19.72 21.48
C SER A 24 -2.02 -18.20 21.38
N LEU A 25 -1.32 -17.41 22.21
CA LEU A 25 -1.34 -15.95 22.18
C LEU A 25 -0.72 -15.41 20.89
N ALA A 26 0.45 -15.92 20.50
CA ALA A 26 1.10 -15.52 19.26
C ALA A 26 0.19 -15.75 18.03
N ARG A 27 -0.49 -16.91 17.97
CA ARG A 27 -1.46 -17.18 16.89
C ARG A 27 -2.66 -16.23 16.91
N LEU A 28 -3.10 -15.82 18.09
CA LEU A 28 -4.22 -14.89 18.24
C LEU A 28 -3.84 -13.48 17.77
N GLU A 29 -2.68 -12.97 18.16
CA GLU A 29 -2.19 -11.67 17.71
C GLU A 29 -1.95 -11.64 16.20
N LEU A 30 -1.43 -12.72 15.62
CA LEU A 30 -1.31 -12.86 14.17
C LEU A 30 -2.66 -12.82 13.46
N ARG A 31 -3.69 -13.48 14.01
CA ARG A 31 -5.06 -13.43 13.46
C ARG A 31 -5.66 -12.04 13.57
N LEU A 32 -5.45 -11.36 14.69
CA LEU A 32 -5.93 -9.99 14.91
C LEU A 32 -5.25 -9.02 13.94
N ALA A 33 -3.92 -9.09 13.84
CA ALA A 33 -3.15 -8.28 12.90
C ALA A 33 -3.55 -8.56 11.45
N ALA A 34 -3.80 -9.82 11.09
CA ALA A 34 -4.29 -10.18 9.75
C ALA A 34 -5.68 -9.57 9.46
N LEU A 35 -6.59 -9.59 10.43
CA LEU A 35 -7.92 -8.97 10.32
C LEU A 35 -7.81 -7.45 10.18
N GLU A 36 -7.00 -6.82 11.02
CA GLU A 36 -6.80 -5.37 10.98
C GLU A 36 -6.16 -4.96 9.64
N LEU A 37 -5.11 -5.67 9.21
CA LEU A 37 -4.46 -5.41 7.92
C LEU A 37 -5.42 -5.61 6.74
N SER A 38 -6.24 -6.67 6.77
CA SER A 38 -7.27 -6.92 5.75
C SER A 38 -8.29 -5.79 5.70
N SER A 39 -8.74 -5.30 6.85
CA SER A 39 -9.70 -4.19 6.93
C SER A 39 -9.11 -2.89 6.37
N LYS A 40 -7.87 -2.55 6.71
CA LYS A 40 -7.17 -1.36 6.19
C LYS A 40 -6.89 -1.51 4.69
N ALA A 41 -6.47 -2.69 4.23
CA ALA A 41 -6.24 -2.98 2.82
C ALA A 41 -7.51 -2.83 2.00
N LYS A 42 -8.66 -3.32 2.51
CA LYS A 42 -9.96 -3.16 1.85
C LYS A 42 -10.37 -1.69 1.75
N ALA A 43 -10.25 -0.94 2.84
CA ALA A 43 -10.56 0.49 2.85
C ALA A 43 -9.67 1.27 1.85
N LEU A 44 -8.37 0.97 1.82
CA LEU A 44 -7.44 1.55 0.86
C LEU A 44 -7.80 1.17 -0.58
N ALA A 45 -8.10 -0.09 -0.84
CA ALA A 45 -8.48 -0.57 -2.17
C ALA A 45 -9.75 0.13 -2.69
N VAL A 46 -10.77 0.28 -1.84
CA VAL A 46 -11.99 1.03 -2.18
C VAL A 46 -11.66 2.50 -2.43
N GLY A 47 -10.85 3.13 -1.58
CA GLY A 47 -10.42 4.52 -1.74
C GLY A 47 -9.68 4.76 -3.06
N ILE A 48 -8.73 3.89 -3.42
CA ILE A 48 -8.00 3.94 -4.69
C ILE A 48 -8.97 3.72 -5.86
N GLY A 49 -9.87 2.74 -5.76
CA GLY A 49 -10.87 2.48 -6.80
C GLY A 49 -11.78 3.68 -7.07
N LEU A 50 -12.29 4.31 -6.01
CA LEU A 50 -13.11 5.52 -6.12
C LEU A 50 -12.32 6.70 -6.69
N ALA A 51 -11.07 6.90 -6.26
CA ALA A 51 -10.22 7.98 -6.78
C ALA A 51 -9.93 7.82 -8.28
N LEU A 52 -9.63 6.60 -8.73
CA LEU A 52 -9.42 6.30 -10.16
C LEU A 52 -10.70 6.51 -10.97
N ALA A 53 -11.85 6.05 -10.48
CA ALA A 53 -13.14 6.26 -11.14
C ALA A 53 -13.47 7.75 -11.25
N ALA A 54 -13.28 8.52 -10.17
CA ALA A 54 -13.48 9.97 -10.18
C ALA A 54 -12.55 10.68 -11.17
N LEU A 55 -11.28 10.25 -11.27
CA LEU A 55 -10.32 10.81 -12.22
C LEU A 55 -10.75 10.58 -13.68
N ILE A 56 -11.25 9.38 -14.00
CA ILE A 56 -11.76 9.06 -15.35
C ILE A 56 -12.99 9.91 -15.68
N LEU A 57 -13.94 10.01 -14.75
CA LEU A 57 -15.15 10.83 -14.94
C LEU A 57 -14.79 12.31 -15.09
N LEU A 58 -13.83 12.81 -14.32
CA LEU A 58 -13.33 14.18 -14.43
C LEU A 58 -12.71 14.44 -15.80
N LEU A 59 -11.93 13.49 -16.33
CA LEU A 59 -11.33 13.62 -17.67
C LEU A 59 -12.41 13.68 -18.76
N TYR A 60 -13.45 12.85 -18.64
CA TYR A 60 -14.60 12.88 -19.54
C TYR A 60 -15.39 14.19 -19.43
N ALA A 61 -15.67 14.65 -18.21
CA ALA A 61 -16.35 15.92 -17.97
C ALA A 61 -15.56 17.10 -18.52
N LEU A 62 -14.23 17.08 -18.40
CA LEU A 62 -13.35 18.08 -18.97
C LEU A 62 -13.41 18.07 -20.50
N GLY A 63 -13.35 16.89 -21.14
CA GLY A 63 -13.48 16.75 -22.58
C GLY A 63 -14.83 17.26 -23.10
N PHE A 64 -15.94 16.84 -22.50
CA PHE A 64 -17.28 17.29 -22.87
C PHE A 64 -17.49 18.79 -22.58
N GLY A 65 -17.03 19.28 -21.43
CA GLY A 65 -17.13 20.70 -21.07
C GLY A 65 -16.36 21.58 -22.06
N LEU A 66 -15.17 21.17 -22.46
CA LEU A 66 -14.40 21.89 -23.46
C LEU A 66 -15.01 21.78 -24.85
N ALA A 67 -15.56 20.63 -25.24
CA ALA A 67 -16.32 20.49 -26.49
C ALA A 67 -17.56 21.41 -26.52
N ALA A 68 -18.27 21.54 -25.40
CA ALA A 68 -19.39 22.47 -25.26
C ALA A 68 -18.96 23.93 -25.42
N ILE A 69 -17.82 24.32 -24.82
CA ILE A 69 -17.22 25.65 -25.03
C ILE A 69 -16.84 25.84 -26.49
N ALA A 70 -16.20 24.84 -27.11
CA ALA A 70 -15.81 24.89 -28.51
C ALA A 70 -16.99 25.08 -29.46
N ALA A 71 -18.13 24.44 -29.17
CA ALA A 71 -19.37 24.60 -29.93
C ALA A 71 -20.02 25.97 -29.75
N ALA A 72 -19.75 26.66 -28.63
CA ALA A 72 -20.27 28.00 -28.35
C ALA A 72 -19.39 29.13 -28.92
N ILE A 73 -18.16 28.82 -29.35
CA ILE A 73 -17.27 29.80 -29.96
C ILE A 73 -17.70 30.03 -31.43
N PRO A 74 -17.87 31.28 -31.90
CA PRO A 74 -18.24 31.60 -33.28
C PRO A 74 -17.05 31.43 -34.25
N LEU A 75 -16.31 30.34 -34.10
CA LEU A 75 -15.23 29.91 -34.98
C LEU A 75 -15.61 28.59 -35.64
N SER A 76 -14.87 28.21 -36.68
CA SER A 76 -14.98 26.88 -37.25
C SER A 76 -14.63 25.81 -36.22
N THR A 77 -15.35 24.68 -36.27
CA THR A 77 -15.28 23.61 -35.27
C THR A 77 -13.86 23.09 -35.04
N TRP A 78 -13.05 22.98 -36.11
CA TRP A 78 -11.66 22.54 -36.02
C TRP A 78 -10.78 23.51 -35.21
N ALA A 79 -10.96 24.82 -35.37
CA ALA A 79 -10.19 25.83 -34.64
C ALA A 79 -10.56 25.85 -33.15
N SER A 80 -11.84 25.72 -32.84
CA SER A 80 -12.32 25.60 -31.46
C SER A 80 -11.76 24.34 -30.76
N LEU A 81 -11.71 23.21 -31.47
CA LEU A 81 -11.10 21.97 -30.95
C LEU A 81 -9.60 22.12 -30.68
N LEU A 82 -8.85 22.85 -31.52
CA LEU A 82 -7.41 23.09 -31.30
C LEU A 82 -7.15 23.97 -30.08
N ILE A 83 -7.95 25.02 -29.85
CA ILE A 83 -7.81 25.89 -28.67
C ILE A 83 -8.05 25.09 -27.38
N VAL A 84 -9.12 24.30 -27.36
CA VAL A 84 -9.45 23.38 -26.28
C VAL A 84 -8.32 22.40 -26.02
N THR A 85 -7.79 21.78 -27.08
CA THR A 85 -6.70 20.80 -26.99
C THR A 85 -5.44 21.47 -26.45
N GLY A 86 -5.11 22.68 -26.90
CA GLY A 86 -3.99 23.47 -26.39
C GLY A 86 -4.13 23.78 -24.89
N GLY A 87 -5.32 24.18 -24.44
CA GLY A 87 -5.61 24.41 -23.02
C GLY A 87 -5.44 23.14 -22.17
N LEU A 88 -5.91 21.99 -22.66
CA LEU A 88 -5.69 20.68 -22.04
C LEU A 88 -4.21 20.33 -21.92
N LEU A 89 -3.42 20.53 -22.98
CA LEU A 89 -1.98 20.26 -22.98
C LEU A 89 -1.24 21.15 -21.97
N LEU A 90 -1.62 22.43 -21.86
CA LEU A 90 -1.07 23.33 -20.84
C LEU A 90 -1.41 22.87 -19.43
N LEU A 91 -2.66 22.46 -19.18
CA LEU A 91 -3.08 21.94 -17.89
C LEU A 91 -2.34 20.65 -17.53
N ILE A 92 -2.19 19.71 -18.47
CA ILE A 92 -1.42 18.47 -18.31
C ILE A 92 0.04 18.81 -18.00
N GLY A 93 0.65 19.76 -18.73
CA GLY A 93 2.01 20.22 -18.48
C GLY A 93 2.18 20.79 -17.08
N LEU A 94 1.24 21.63 -16.62
CA LEU A 94 1.27 22.22 -15.29
C LEU A 94 1.10 21.16 -14.19
N LEU A 95 0.11 20.27 -14.31
CA LEU A 95 -0.11 19.20 -13.34
C LEU A 95 1.08 18.23 -13.30
N GLY A 96 1.64 17.88 -14.46
CA GLY A 96 2.86 17.07 -14.56
C GLY A 96 4.05 17.74 -13.89
N PHE A 97 4.23 19.05 -14.11
CA PHE A 97 5.27 19.84 -13.44
C PHE A 97 5.09 19.86 -11.92
N LEU A 98 3.87 20.12 -11.43
CA LEU A 98 3.54 20.09 -10.01
C LEU A 98 3.75 18.70 -9.41
N ALA A 99 3.36 17.63 -10.11
CA ALA A 99 3.59 16.25 -9.67
C ALA A 99 5.09 15.94 -9.53
N VAL A 100 5.89 16.29 -10.53
CA VAL A 100 7.36 16.17 -10.47
C VAL A 100 7.93 16.99 -9.33
N GLN A 101 7.43 18.21 -9.12
CA GLN A 101 7.89 19.06 -8.04
C GLN A 101 7.52 18.48 -6.66
N SER A 102 6.32 17.91 -6.51
CA SER A 102 5.88 17.21 -5.29
C SER A 102 6.72 15.97 -5.03
N PHE A 103 7.03 15.16 -6.05
CA PHE A 103 7.93 14.02 -5.90
C PHE A 103 9.35 14.42 -5.52
N LYS A 104 9.87 15.52 -6.09
CA LYS A 104 11.17 16.09 -5.72
C LYS A 104 11.19 16.67 -4.31
N LYS A 105 10.06 17.20 -3.82
CA LYS A 105 9.95 17.89 -2.51
C LYS A 105 9.61 16.96 -1.35
N GLY A 106 8.99 15.80 -1.57
CA GLY A 106 8.54 15.01 -0.43
C GLY A 106 7.70 13.77 -0.70
N ALA A 107 7.91 13.04 -1.80
CA ALA A 107 7.54 11.63 -1.74
C ALA A 107 8.29 11.04 -0.53
N PRO A 108 7.61 10.35 0.42
CA PRO A 108 8.35 9.66 1.48
C PRO A 108 9.39 8.80 0.76
N PRO A 109 10.69 9.05 1.00
CA PRO A 109 11.73 8.32 0.28
C PRO A 109 11.41 6.85 0.45
N VAL A 110 11.37 6.11 -0.66
CA VAL A 110 11.19 4.65 -0.63
C VAL A 110 12.07 4.14 0.50
N PRO A 111 11.54 3.45 1.53
CA PRO A 111 12.26 3.26 2.80
C PRO A 111 13.38 2.24 2.60
N LYS A 112 14.48 2.68 1.98
CA LYS A 112 15.58 1.84 1.50
C LYS A 112 16.19 1.05 2.65
N GLN A 113 16.39 1.70 3.79
CA GLN A 113 16.89 1.07 5.01
C GLN A 113 15.97 -0.05 5.51
N ALA A 114 14.65 0.19 5.57
CA ALA A 114 13.69 -0.83 5.99
C ALA A 114 13.64 -2.02 4.99
N ILE A 115 13.79 -1.74 3.69
CA ILE A 115 13.86 -2.79 2.65
C ILE A 115 15.17 -3.58 2.76
N GLU A 116 16.28 -2.92 3.07
CA GLU A 116 17.60 -3.53 3.23
C GLU A 116 17.69 -4.39 4.50
N GLU A 117 17.20 -3.89 5.63
CA GLU A 117 17.08 -4.65 6.88
C GLU A 117 16.16 -5.87 6.72
N ALA A 118 15.04 -5.73 6.00
CA ALA A 118 14.16 -6.86 5.70
C ALA A 118 14.87 -7.93 4.86
N LYS A 119 15.67 -7.53 3.87
CA LYS A 119 16.48 -8.44 3.06
C LYS A 119 17.53 -9.16 3.89
N LEU A 120 18.31 -8.43 4.69
CA LEU A 120 19.33 -9.00 5.58
C LEU A 120 18.70 -9.99 6.56
N THR A 121 17.53 -9.68 7.10
CA THR A 121 16.78 -10.58 7.99
C THR A 121 16.36 -11.86 7.26
N THR A 122 15.82 -11.76 6.05
CA THR A 122 15.47 -12.96 5.25
C THR A 122 16.69 -13.78 4.86
N GLU A 123 17.82 -13.16 4.53
CA GLU A 123 19.07 -13.85 4.21
C GLU A 123 19.64 -14.57 5.42
N ALA A 124 19.63 -13.95 6.60
CA ALA A 124 20.05 -14.56 7.85
C ALA A 124 19.19 -15.78 8.21
N LEU A 125 17.86 -15.68 8.04
CA LEU A 125 16.95 -16.81 8.26
C LEU A 125 17.21 -17.96 7.26
N LYS A 126 17.48 -17.64 6.00
CA LYS A 126 17.74 -18.64 4.95
C LYS A 126 19.10 -19.32 5.13
N ALA A 127 20.12 -18.57 5.56
CA ALA A 127 21.46 -19.10 5.84
C ALA A 127 21.49 -19.96 7.12
N GLY A 128 20.68 -19.65 8.12
CA GLY A 128 20.51 -20.48 9.31
C GLY A 128 19.80 -21.81 9.04
N ASN A 129 18.86 -21.84 8.09
CA ASN A 129 18.10 -23.03 7.71
C ASN A 129 18.87 -24.01 6.80
N GLY A 130 20.04 -23.61 6.27
CA GLY A 130 20.90 -24.44 5.40
C GLY A 130 22.05 -25.16 6.11
N ARG A 131 22.16 -25.06 7.44
CA ARG A 131 23.22 -25.68 8.26
C ARG A 131 22.74 -26.83 9.17
N GLY A 132 21.54 -27.36 8.93
CA GLY A 132 20.99 -28.53 9.63
C GLY A 132 21.09 -29.79 8.80
#